data_AF-A0A382GCI8-F1
#
_entry.id   AF-A0A382GCI8-F1
#
_cell.length_a   1.000
_cell.length_b   1.000
_cell.length_c   1.000
_cell.angle_alpha   90.00
_cell.angle_beta   90.00
_cell.angle_gamma   90.00
#
_symmetry.space_group_name_H-M   'P 1'
#
loop_
_entity.id
_entity.type
_entity.pdbx_description
1 polymer ?
#
loop_
_entity_poly.entity_id
_entity_poly.type
_entity_poly.pdbx_seq_one_letter_code
_entity_poly.pdbx_strand_id
1 'polypeptide(L)'
;VYRGIYCYFAGNEGNAVWCGGSDGILPLGWEWLGYFIAGFTIMLILVNGALLGAAIFVWGERRILARIHKRRGPNRWGPFGLLQPIADLLKLLIKEDLVPTVADRVVFTLVPVVMLMSLLLSLAVIPFAYNTYLADLN
;
A
#
# COMPACT_ATOMS: atom_id res chain seq x y z
N VAL A 1 -12.79 -2.79 -8.41
CA VAL A 1 -12.90 -1.68 -7.42
C VAL A 1 -12.92 -0.31 -8.11
N TYR A 2 -11.98 -0.02 -9.02
CA TYR A 2 -11.93 1.25 -9.77
C TYR A 2 -13.22 1.59 -10.49
N ARG A 3 -13.72 0.65 -11.28
CA ARG A 3 -14.99 0.78 -11.99
C ARG A 3 -16.17 1.09 -11.05
N GLY A 4 -16.23 0.47 -9.88
CA GLY A 4 -17.31 0.72 -8.90
C GLY A 4 -17.24 2.11 -8.27
N ILE A 5 -16.04 2.59 -7.92
CA ILE A 5 -15.84 3.93 -7.34
C ILE A 5 -16.09 4.99 -8.42
N TYR A 6 -15.57 4.81 -9.62
CA TYR A 6 -15.80 5.73 -10.73
C TYR A 6 -17.28 5.85 -11.11
N CYS A 7 -18.00 4.73 -11.18
CA CYS A 7 -19.43 4.72 -11.48
C CYS A 7 -20.30 5.30 -10.35
N TYR A 8 -19.88 5.19 -9.10
CA TYR A 8 -20.54 5.85 -7.97
C TYR A 8 -20.43 7.39 -8.05
N PHE A 9 -19.27 7.90 -8.48
CA PHE A 9 -19.03 9.35 -8.56
C PHE A 9 -19.49 9.98 -9.88
N ALA A 10 -19.28 9.30 -11.02
CA ALA A 10 -19.44 9.87 -12.38
C ALA A 10 -20.28 8.98 -13.33
N GLY A 11 -21.20 8.18 -12.79
CA GLY A 11 -22.16 7.43 -13.59
C GLY A 11 -23.10 8.35 -14.40
N ASN A 12 -23.30 8.04 -15.68
CA ASN A 12 -24.08 8.85 -16.62
C ASN A 12 -24.55 7.95 -17.79
N GLU A 13 -25.54 8.39 -18.56
CA GLU A 13 -26.10 7.66 -19.71
C GLU A 13 -25.04 7.31 -20.76
N GLY A 14 -24.02 8.18 -20.96
CA GLY A 14 -22.89 7.92 -21.87
C GLY A 14 -21.95 6.79 -21.39
N ASN A 15 -21.93 6.51 -20.09
CA ASN A 15 -21.06 5.51 -19.46
C ASN A 15 -21.87 4.29 -18.94
N ALA A 16 -23.14 4.17 -19.33
CA ALA A 16 -24.09 3.17 -18.82
C ALA A 16 -23.64 1.72 -19.07
N VAL A 17 -22.92 1.45 -20.17
CA VAL A 17 -22.34 0.13 -20.48
C VAL A 17 -21.34 -0.32 -19.41
N TRP A 18 -20.60 0.64 -18.83
CA TRP A 18 -19.61 0.41 -17.79
C TRP A 18 -20.21 0.51 -16.39
N CYS A 19 -21.19 1.37 -16.19
CA CYS A 19 -21.76 1.69 -14.87
C CYS A 19 -23.10 1.03 -14.54
N GLY A 20 -23.65 0.21 -15.44
CA GLY A 20 -24.90 -0.52 -15.18
C GLY A 20 -26.12 0.38 -15.01
N GLY A 21 -26.07 1.61 -15.54
CA GLY A 21 -27.17 2.57 -15.47
C GLY A 21 -27.36 3.28 -14.13
N SER A 22 -26.36 3.31 -13.23
CA SER A 22 -26.44 4.17 -12.04
C SER A 22 -26.05 5.61 -12.37
N ASP A 23 -26.93 6.56 -12.08
CA ASP A 23 -26.59 7.99 -12.13
C ASP A 23 -25.64 8.32 -10.96
N GLY A 24 -24.46 8.81 -11.29
CA GLY A 24 -23.44 9.21 -10.32
C GLY A 24 -23.80 10.52 -9.63
N ILE A 25 -23.16 10.77 -8.49
CA ILE A 25 -23.48 11.95 -7.67
C ILE A 25 -22.99 13.28 -8.26
N LEU A 26 -22.10 13.28 -9.26
CA LEU A 26 -21.52 14.48 -9.85
C LEU A 26 -22.32 14.98 -11.06
N PRO A 27 -22.46 16.31 -11.24
CA PRO A 27 -23.12 16.89 -12.41
C PRO A 27 -22.35 16.62 -13.71
N LEU A 28 -23.09 16.49 -14.81
CA LEU A 28 -22.58 16.36 -16.19
C LEU A 28 -21.48 17.40 -16.47
N GLY A 29 -20.28 16.94 -16.84
CA GLY A 29 -19.10 17.77 -17.11
C GLY A 29 -17.99 17.73 -16.05
N TRP A 30 -18.25 17.17 -14.86
CA TRP A 30 -17.26 17.01 -13.78
C TRP A 30 -16.67 15.59 -13.71
N GLU A 31 -16.81 14.81 -14.78
CA GLU A 31 -16.34 13.41 -14.85
C GLU A 31 -14.82 13.27 -14.70
N TRP A 32 -14.06 14.28 -15.13
CA TRP A 32 -12.61 14.35 -14.94
C TRP A 32 -12.23 14.36 -13.45
N LEU A 33 -13.00 15.08 -12.61
CA LEU A 33 -12.81 15.10 -11.17
C LEU A 33 -13.12 13.72 -10.57
N GLY A 34 -14.18 13.05 -11.04
CA GLY A 34 -14.52 11.68 -10.66
C GLY A 34 -13.41 10.69 -10.98
N TYR A 35 -12.76 10.81 -12.15
CA TYR A 35 -11.58 10.02 -12.50
C TYR A 35 -10.40 10.25 -11.57
N PHE A 36 -10.07 11.50 -11.25
CA PHE A 36 -8.98 11.82 -10.30
C PHE A 36 -9.28 11.31 -8.89
N ILE A 37 -10.51 11.47 -8.40
CA ILE A 37 -10.92 11.00 -7.08
C ILE A 37 -10.90 9.46 -7.03
N ALA A 38 -11.41 8.78 -8.06
CA ALA A 38 -11.38 7.32 -8.14
C ALA A 38 -9.95 6.76 -8.21
N GLY A 39 -9.06 7.42 -8.97
CA GLY A 39 -7.65 7.06 -9.02
C GLY A 39 -6.93 7.27 -7.69
N PHE A 40 -7.11 8.45 -7.09
CA PHE A 40 -6.48 8.79 -5.81
C PHE A 40 -6.95 7.89 -4.67
N THR A 41 -8.25 7.61 -4.59
CA THR A 41 -8.82 6.72 -3.56
C THR A 41 -8.27 5.31 -3.67
N ILE A 42 -8.10 4.77 -4.87
CA ILE A 42 -7.50 3.44 -5.04
C ILE A 42 -6.03 3.41 -4.70
N MET A 43 -5.27 4.42 -5.11
CA MET A 43 -3.87 4.47 -4.76
C MET A 43 -3.69 4.58 -3.24
N LEU A 44 -4.52 5.39 -2.58
CA LEU A 44 -4.54 5.48 -1.12
C LEU A 44 -4.85 4.13 -0.49
N ILE A 45 -5.92 3.45 -0.94
CA ILE A 45 -6.34 2.14 -0.40
C ILE A 45 -5.24 1.09 -0.61
N LEU A 46 -4.61 1.02 -1.78
CA LEU A 46 -3.53 0.08 -2.07
C LEU A 46 -2.31 0.32 -1.18
N VAL A 47 -1.84 1.56 -1.10
CA VAL A 47 -0.66 1.91 -0.30
C VAL A 47 -0.92 1.68 1.19
N ASN A 48 -2.06 2.14 1.71
CA ASN A 48 -2.39 1.95 3.13
C ASN A 48 -2.65 0.48 3.45
N GLY A 49 -3.32 -0.26 2.56
CA GLY A 49 -3.53 -1.70 2.70
C GLY A 49 -2.21 -2.47 2.75
N ALA A 50 -1.27 -2.16 1.85
CA ALA A 50 0.06 -2.76 1.83
C ALA A 50 0.87 -2.42 3.10
N LEU A 51 0.87 -1.15 3.53
CA LEU A 51 1.57 -0.71 4.74
C LEU A 51 1.01 -1.36 6.01
N LEU A 52 -0.33 -1.39 6.16
CA LEU A 52 -0.98 -2.04 7.30
C LEU A 52 -0.77 -3.55 7.28
N GLY A 53 -0.87 -4.19 6.11
CA GLY A 53 -0.59 -5.60 5.94
C GLY A 53 0.84 -5.96 6.34
N ALA A 54 1.83 -5.18 5.87
CA ALA A 54 3.22 -5.35 6.25
C ALA A 54 3.44 -5.15 7.76
N ALA A 55 2.82 -4.13 8.37
CA ALA A 55 2.92 -3.86 9.80
C ALA A 55 2.37 -5.02 10.64
N ILE A 56 1.20 -5.56 10.27
CA ILE A 56 0.58 -6.71 10.95
C ILE A 56 1.43 -7.96 10.73
N PHE A 57 1.99 -8.16 9.53
CA PHE A 57 2.85 -9.30 9.22
C PHE A 57 4.09 -9.33 10.12
N VAL A 58 4.81 -8.20 10.23
CA VAL A 58 6.00 -8.08 11.11
C VAL A 58 5.63 -8.31 12.58
N TRP A 59 4.49 -7.78 13.03
CA TRP A 59 3.99 -8.04 14.38
C TRP A 59 3.69 -9.53 14.61
N GLY A 60 3.03 -10.17 13.64
CA GLY A 60 2.65 -11.58 13.66
C GLY A 60 3.87 -12.50 13.69
N GLU A 61 4.85 -12.26 12.83
CA GLU A 61 6.11 -13.00 12.77
C GLU A 61 6.81 -13.01 14.14
N ARG A 62 6.97 -11.84 14.76
CA ARG A 62 7.60 -11.72 16.09
C ARG A 62 6.85 -12.51 17.16
N ARG A 63 5.51 -12.58 17.07
CA ARG A 63 4.68 -13.32 18.03
C ARG A 63 4.75 -14.84 17.81
N ILE A 64 4.78 -15.28 16.56
CA ILE A 64 4.94 -16.70 16.18
C ILE A 64 6.32 -17.20 16.63
N LEU A 65 7.39 -16.46 16.30
CA LEU A 65 8.76 -16.80 16.70
C LEU A 65 8.91 -16.87 18.22
N ALA A 66 8.25 -15.98 18.96
CA ALA A 66 8.27 -16.02 20.41
C ALA A 66 7.60 -17.29 20.96
N ARG A 67 6.45 -17.70 20.39
CA ARG A 67 5.78 -18.95 20.78
C ARG A 67 6.66 -20.17 20.53
N ILE A 68 7.35 -20.23 19.39
CA ILE A 68 8.27 -21.32 19.05
C ILE A 68 9.42 -21.40 20.07
N HIS A 69 9.99 -20.26 20.44
CA HIS A 69 11.08 -20.18 21.40
C HIS A 69 10.64 -20.20 22.88
N LYS A 70 9.38 -20.58 23.18
CA LYS A 70 8.80 -20.61 24.54
C LYS A 70 9.02 -19.29 25.33
N ARG A 71 9.05 -18.14 24.63
CA ARG A 71 9.12 -16.80 25.23
C ARG A 71 7.88 -15.99 24.90
N ARG A 72 7.55 -14.98 25.69
CA ARG A 72 6.43 -14.08 25.37
C ARG A 72 6.84 -13.14 24.22
N GLY A 73 5.96 -13.01 23.24
CA GLY A 73 6.10 -12.04 22.14
C GLY A 73 5.86 -10.61 22.61
N PRO A 74 5.79 -9.64 21.68
CA PRO A 74 5.61 -8.23 21.99
C PRO A 74 4.41 -7.99 22.94
N ASN A 75 4.65 -7.38 24.11
CA ASN A 75 3.62 -7.18 25.16
C ASN A 75 3.71 -5.82 25.89
N ARG A 76 4.58 -4.90 25.45
CA ARG A 76 4.82 -3.62 26.18
C ARG A 76 4.22 -2.39 25.50
N TRP A 77 4.24 -2.30 24.18
CA TRP A 77 3.72 -1.13 23.45
C TRP A 77 2.27 -1.38 22.99
N GLY A 78 1.30 -1.02 23.86
CA GLY A 78 -0.15 -1.14 23.62
C GLY A 78 -0.77 -2.49 24.04
N PRO A 79 -2.11 -2.63 24.01
CA PRO A 79 -2.79 -3.91 24.27
C PRO A 79 -2.29 -4.95 23.25
N PHE A 80 -1.82 -6.11 23.74
CA PHE A 80 -1.18 -7.16 22.95
C PHE A 80 0.04 -6.76 22.09
N GLY A 81 0.62 -5.58 22.31
CA GLY A 81 1.79 -5.12 21.57
C GLY A 81 1.49 -4.62 20.15
N LEU A 82 0.25 -4.26 19.81
CA LEU A 82 -0.12 -3.83 18.44
C LEU A 82 0.61 -2.56 17.98
N LEU A 83 1.07 -1.71 18.91
CA LEU A 83 1.78 -0.47 18.57
C LEU A 83 3.28 -0.71 18.31
N GLN A 84 3.75 -1.95 18.44
CA GLN A 84 5.16 -2.31 18.23
C GLN A 84 5.68 -1.94 16.83
N PRO A 85 4.97 -2.18 15.70
CA PRO A 85 5.47 -1.81 14.38
C PRO A 85 5.63 -0.30 14.19
N ILE A 86 4.77 0.51 14.83
CA ILE A 86 4.86 1.97 14.79
C ILE A 86 6.09 2.44 15.58
N ALA A 87 6.35 1.84 16.73
CA ALA A 87 7.55 2.13 17.51
C ALA A 87 8.84 1.76 16.76
N ASP A 88 8.84 0.66 16.02
CA ASP A 88 9.97 0.27 15.17
C ASP A 88 10.19 1.27 14.03
N LEU A 89 9.12 1.74 13.39
CA LEU A 89 9.19 2.75 12.34
C LEU A 89 9.77 4.06 12.89
N LEU A 90 9.24 4.55 14.01
CA LEU A 90 9.72 5.78 14.64
C LEU A 90 11.19 5.67 15.04
N LYS A 91 11.60 4.50 15.55
CA LYS A 91 12.99 4.21 15.88
C LYS A 91 13.90 4.29 14.65
N LEU A 92 13.45 3.80 13.48
CA LEU A 92 14.22 3.88 12.25
C LEU A 92 14.35 5.31 11.74
N LEU A 93 13.31 6.14 11.86
CA LEU A 93 13.33 7.54 11.43
C LEU A 93 14.26 8.42 12.29
N ILE A 94 14.37 8.11 13.59
CA ILE A 94 15.24 8.85 14.51
C ILE A 94 16.69 8.36 14.42
N LYS A 95 16.92 7.21 13.81
CA LYS A 95 18.25 6.61 13.76
C LYS A 95 19.17 7.43 12.85
N GLU A 96 20.36 7.75 13.38
CA GLU A 96 21.41 8.39 12.60
C GLU A 96 21.85 7.51 11.43
N ASP A 97 21.86 8.08 10.22
CA ASP A 97 22.39 7.44 9.02
C ASP A 97 23.92 7.48 9.04
N LEU A 98 24.52 6.43 9.59
CA LEU A 98 25.97 6.24 9.61
C LEU A 98 26.43 5.51 8.35
N VAL A 99 26.97 6.27 7.38
CA VAL A 99 27.62 5.70 6.20
C VAL A 99 29.07 5.35 6.53
N PRO A 100 29.50 4.08 6.38
CA PRO A 100 30.87 3.69 6.69
C PRO A 100 31.89 4.42 5.79
N THR A 101 32.99 4.89 6.37
CA THR A 101 34.03 5.68 5.69
C THR A 101 34.77 4.94 4.58
N VAL A 102 34.69 3.61 4.55
CA VAL A 102 35.35 2.75 3.55
C VAL A 102 34.41 2.43 2.37
N ALA A 103 33.11 2.71 2.49
CA ALA A 103 32.13 2.40 1.44
C ALA A 103 31.91 3.57 0.47
N ASP A 104 31.61 3.22 -0.77
CA ASP A 104 31.14 4.18 -1.78
C ASP A 104 29.75 4.70 -1.39
N ARG A 105 29.66 6.00 -1.11
CA ARG A 105 28.41 6.69 -0.72
C ARG A 105 27.31 6.55 -1.76
N VAL A 106 27.65 6.58 -3.05
CA VAL A 106 26.67 6.58 -4.13
C VAL A 106 26.03 5.20 -4.24
N VAL A 107 26.83 4.15 -4.21
CA VAL A 107 26.31 2.77 -4.24
C VAL A 107 25.51 2.46 -2.98
N PHE A 108 26.01 2.85 -1.79
CA PHE A 108 25.34 2.58 -0.52
C PHE A 108 23.95 3.21 -0.41
N THR A 109 23.76 4.41 -0.97
CA THR A 109 22.48 5.12 -0.96
C THR A 109 21.52 4.67 -2.06
N LEU A 110 22.03 4.16 -3.19
CA LEU A 110 21.20 3.68 -4.30
C LEU A 110 20.64 2.27 -4.08
N VAL A 111 21.33 1.41 -3.31
CA VAL A 111 20.91 0.01 -3.09
C VAL A 111 19.47 -0.10 -2.58
N PRO A 112 19.02 0.65 -1.55
CA PRO A 112 17.63 0.60 -1.09
C PRO A 112 16.63 1.01 -2.18
N VAL A 113 17.00 1.99 -3.01
CA VAL A 113 16.14 2.50 -4.10
C VAL A 113 15.93 1.42 -5.16
N VAL A 114 17.00 0.74 -5.59
CA VAL A 114 16.92 -0.33 -6.59
C VAL A 114 16.08 -1.51 -6.08
N MET A 115 16.24 -1.89 -4.81
CA MET A 115 15.44 -2.95 -4.20
C MET A 115 13.95 -2.59 -4.13
N LEU A 116 13.62 -1.33 -3.81
CA LEU A 116 12.25 -0.83 -3.84
C LEU A 116 11.65 -0.83 -5.26
N MET A 117 12.43 -0.43 -6.26
CA MET A 117 11.97 -0.46 -7.66
C MET A 117 11.64 -1.89 -8.11
N SER A 118 12.47 -2.87 -7.76
CA SER A 118 12.19 -4.28 -8.07
C SER A 118 10.93 -4.79 -7.38
N LEU A 119 10.69 -4.37 -6.13
CA LEU A 119 9.48 -4.74 -5.39
C LEU A 119 8.21 -4.15 -6.04
N LEU A 120 8.25 -2.88 -6.43
CA LEU A 120 7.11 -2.20 -7.08
C LEU A 120 6.77 -2.84 -8.43
N LEU A 121 7.79 -3.21 -9.22
CA LEU A 121 7.59 -3.94 -10.48
C LEU A 121 6.93 -5.30 -10.25
N SER A 122 7.35 -6.04 -9.21
CA SER A 122 6.72 -7.32 -8.88
C SER A 122 5.27 -7.16 -8.41
N LEU A 123 4.95 -6.08 -7.69
CA LEU A 123 3.60 -5.81 -7.21
C LEU A 123 2.65 -5.39 -8.35
N ALA A 124 3.18 -4.75 -9.39
CA ALA A 124 2.39 -4.35 -10.56
C ALA A 124 1.81 -5.54 -11.35
N VAL A 125 2.48 -6.70 -11.27
CA VAL A 125 2.09 -7.92 -11.99
C VAL A 125 1.08 -8.77 -11.22
N ILE A 126 1.02 -8.67 -9.89
CA ILE A 126 0.16 -9.52 -9.06
C ILE A 126 -1.27 -8.95 -9.02
N PRO A 127 -2.28 -9.67 -9.54
CA PRO A 127 -3.66 -9.19 -9.53
C PRO A 127 -4.28 -9.34 -8.14
N PHE A 128 -4.70 -8.21 -7.54
CA PHE A 128 -5.39 -8.21 -6.24
C PHE A 128 -6.92 -8.38 -6.35
N ALA A 129 -7.50 -8.21 -7.54
CA ALA A 129 -8.94 -8.38 -7.80
C ALA A 129 -9.23 -8.63 -9.29
N TYR A 130 -10.45 -9.12 -9.61
CA TYR A 130 -10.94 -9.29 -10.98
C TYR A 130 -10.83 -7.96 -11.76
N ASN A 131 -10.19 -7.99 -12.94
CA ASN A 131 -9.93 -6.82 -13.80
C ASN A 131 -9.20 -5.65 -13.11
N THR A 132 -8.29 -5.93 -12.19
CA THR A 132 -7.45 -4.91 -11.54
C THR A 132 -5.98 -5.18 -11.85
N TYR A 133 -5.65 -5.19 -13.14
CA TYR A 133 -4.27 -5.24 -13.64
C TYR A 133 -3.78 -3.79 -13.78
N LEU A 134 -2.62 -3.47 -13.18
CA LEU A 134 -1.97 -2.16 -13.39
C LEU A 134 -1.08 -2.17 -14.65
N ALA A 135 -0.59 -3.33 -15.05
CA ALA A 135 0.09 -3.57 -16.31
C ALA A 135 -0.40 -4.90 -16.89
N ASP A 136 -1.08 -4.85 -18.03
CA ASP A 136 -1.44 -6.02 -18.82
C ASP A 136 -0.27 -6.32 -19.77
N LEU A 137 0.22 -7.56 -19.77
CA LEU A 137 1.30 -7.99 -20.67
C LEU A 137 0.75 -8.65 -21.94
N ASN A 138 -0.58 -8.61 -22.16
CA ASN A 138 -1.25 -9.22 -23.30
C ASN A 138 -2.37 -8.33 -23.87
#